data_AF-A0A1I7YDX6-F1
#
_entry.id   AF-A0A1I7YDX6-F1
#
_cell.length_a   1.000
_cell.length_b   1.000
_cell.length_c   1.000
_cell.angle_alpha   90.00
_cell.angle_beta   90.00
_cell.angle_gamma   90.00
#
_symmetry.space_group_name_H-M   'P 1'
#
loop_
_entity.id
_entity.type
_entity.pdbx_description
1 polymer ?
#
loop_
_entity_poly.entity_id
_entity_poly.type
_entity_poly.pdbx_seq_one_letter_code
_entity_poly.pdbx_strand_id
1 'polypeptide(L)'
;MRLQDAGTLLVETYSTVNERIASRVDPVVLIVGVVAGTVTYLNVRRVLRRSDQPVLKRLSGWLFRQARWLPFVERRISKELQKTRRGIEQSIHQYDKEKVFIRELPDGAKSMEEILELADKYESMNTFDVDNGRVSGAVYTDRLDDHLELLTKVFNKYAYSNPLHPDVFPGCRKMEAEVIRMVSNLYHGGSESCGTVQLPFFATVLTPSSDDQRRYRVHNARLPRLP
;
A
#
# COMPACT_ATOMS: atom_id res chain seq x y z
N MET A 1 45.70 2.68 -34.32
CA MET A 1 45.58 4.07 -33.85
C MET A 1 45.44 4.01 -32.34
N ARG A 2 46.48 4.41 -31.62
CA ARG A 2 46.77 3.94 -30.27
C ARG A 2 45.89 4.65 -29.25
N LEU A 3 45.40 3.92 -28.24
CA LEU A 3 44.58 4.43 -27.14
C LEU A 3 45.23 5.63 -26.41
N GLN A 4 46.56 5.77 -26.51
CA GLN A 4 47.34 6.88 -25.96
C GLN A 4 47.06 8.22 -26.67
N ASP A 5 46.92 8.22 -28.00
CA ASP A 5 46.69 9.44 -28.79
C ASP A 5 45.26 9.98 -28.57
N ALA A 6 44.30 9.08 -28.34
CA ALA A 6 42.94 9.46 -27.99
C ALA A 6 42.87 10.04 -26.56
N GLY A 7 43.67 9.50 -25.64
CA GLY A 7 43.77 10.00 -24.26
C GLY A 7 44.33 11.41 -24.18
N THR A 8 45.39 11.72 -24.95
CA THR A 8 46.00 13.06 -24.96
C THR A 8 45.08 14.10 -25.59
N LEU A 9 44.41 13.76 -26.69
CA LEU A 9 43.42 14.64 -27.33
C LEU A 9 42.24 14.95 -26.39
N LEU A 10 41.78 13.96 -25.62
CA LEU A 10 40.72 14.17 -24.63
C LEU A 10 41.17 15.07 -23.47
N VAL A 11 42.41 14.94 -23.01
CA VAL A 11 42.96 15.80 -21.95
C VAL A 11 43.13 17.23 -22.41
N GLU A 12 43.62 17.43 -23.64
CA GLU A 12 43.86 18.76 -24.22
C GLU A 12 42.55 19.47 -24.58
N THR A 13 41.55 18.74 -25.08
CA THR A 13 40.20 19.26 -25.29
C THR A 13 39.49 19.55 -23.97
N TYR A 14 39.68 18.73 -22.94
CA TYR A 14 39.14 18.97 -21.61
C TYR A 14 39.71 20.24 -20.97
N SER A 15 41.03 20.44 -21.02
CA SER A 15 41.68 21.61 -20.44
C SER A 15 41.28 22.91 -21.15
N THR A 16 41.26 22.92 -22.48
CA THR A 16 40.83 24.11 -23.26
C THR A 16 39.36 24.46 -23.04
N VAL A 17 38.47 23.47 -22.93
CA VAL A 17 37.06 23.70 -22.61
C VAL A 17 36.91 24.23 -21.17
N ASN A 18 37.65 23.68 -20.22
CA ASN A 18 37.58 24.10 -18.83
C ASN A 18 38.11 25.53 -18.64
N GLU A 19 39.22 25.91 -19.28
CA GLU A 19 39.74 27.28 -19.25
C GLU A 19 38.80 28.30 -19.93
N ARG A 20 38.16 27.92 -21.04
CA ARG A 20 37.17 28.77 -21.72
C ARG A 20 35.88 28.97 -20.92
N ILE A 21 35.48 27.98 -20.12
CA ILE A 21 34.29 28.07 -19.28
C ILE A 21 34.61 28.82 -17.98
N ALA A 22 35.73 28.49 -17.33
CA ALA A 22 36.20 29.14 -16.11
C ALA A 22 36.52 30.63 -16.28
N SER A 23 36.94 31.05 -17.49
CA SER A 23 37.18 32.46 -17.81
C SER A 23 35.91 33.31 -17.99
N ARG A 24 34.73 32.68 -18.12
CA ARG A 24 33.46 33.38 -18.40
C ARG A 24 32.42 33.20 -17.30
N VAL A 25 32.47 32.11 -16.55
CA VAL A 25 31.44 31.76 -15.55
C VAL A 25 32.12 31.11 -14.34
N ASP A 26 31.75 31.57 -13.14
CA ASP A 26 32.18 30.94 -11.90
C ASP A 26 31.73 29.45 -11.88
N PRO A 27 32.64 28.49 -11.64
CA PRO A 27 32.31 27.07 -11.54
C PRO A 27 31.13 26.76 -10.63
N VAL A 28 30.91 27.53 -9.56
CA VAL A 28 29.79 27.34 -8.63
C VAL A 28 28.45 27.64 -9.33
N VAL A 29 28.40 28.70 -10.13
CA VAL A 29 27.20 29.11 -10.88
C VAL A 29 26.85 28.05 -11.93
N LEU A 30 27.85 27.45 -12.57
CA LEU A 30 27.67 26.36 -13.54
C LEU A 30 27.03 25.13 -12.88
N ILE A 31 27.58 24.68 -11.74
CA ILE A 31 27.08 23.50 -11.02
C ILE A 31 25.64 23.74 -10.55
N VAL A 32 25.37 24.90 -9.94
CA VAL A 32 24.02 25.28 -9.49
C VAL A 32 23.05 25.31 -10.67
N GLY A 33 23.45 25.86 -11.81
CA GLY A 33 22.64 25.91 -13.03
C GLY A 33 22.29 24.53 -13.58
N VAL A 34 23.26 23.61 -13.65
CA VAL A 34 23.02 22.23 -14.14
C VAL A 34 22.12 21.44 -13.20
N VAL A 35 22.34 21.54 -11.88
CA VAL A 35 21.50 20.89 -10.88
C VAL A 35 20.07 21.45 -10.93
N ALA A 36 19.92 22.78 -10.96
CA ALA A 36 18.62 23.43 -11.06
C ALA A 36 17.89 23.09 -12.36
N GLY A 37 18.60 23.09 -13.49
CA GLY A 37 18.06 22.70 -14.80
C GLY A 37 17.59 21.25 -14.82
N THR A 38 18.39 20.34 -14.25
CA THR A 38 18.05 18.91 -14.17
C THR A 38 16.83 18.68 -13.27
N VAL A 39 16.78 19.32 -12.09
CA VAL A 39 15.63 19.24 -11.18
C VAL A 39 14.37 19.81 -11.83
N THR A 40 14.49 20.93 -12.55
CA THR A 40 13.38 21.56 -13.29
C THR A 40 12.89 20.66 -14.40
N TYR A 41 13.78 20.12 -15.22
CA TYR A 41 13.46 19.17 -16.28
C TYR A 41 12.77 17.91 -15.73
N LEU A 42 13.27 17.34 -14.63
CA LEU A 42 12.65 16.18 -13.99
C LEU A 42 11.26 16.50 -13.43
N ASN A 43 11.05 17.69 -12.85
CA ASN A 43 9.73 18.11 -12.36
C ASN A 43 8.75 18.34 -13.51
N VAL A 44 9.17 19.02 -14.58
CA VAL A 44 8.36 19.27 -15.78
C VAL A 44 8.02 17.95 -16.47
N ARG A 45 9.01 17.06 -16.67
CA ARG A 45 8.80 15.72 -17.23
C ARG A 45 7.89 14.87 -16.37
N ARG A 46 8.00 14.93 -15.04
CA ARG A 46 7.07 14.25 -14.12
C ARG A 46 5.65 14.78 -14.25
N VAL A 47 5.47 16.10 -14.37
CA VAL A 47 4.16 16.73 -14.55
C VAL A 47 3.54 16.35 -15.89
N LEU A 48 4.34 16.30 -16.98
CA LEU A 48 3.86 15.93 -18.32
C LEU A 48 3.54 14.44 -18.44
N ARG A 49 4.38 13.55 -17.88
CA ARG A 49 4.25 12.09 -18.04
C ARG A 49 3.39 11.38 -16.97
N ARG A 50 2.98 12.05 -15.88
CA ARG A 50 2.00 11.51 -14.92
C ARG A 50 0.56 11.83 -15.37
N SER A 51 -0.10 10.85 -15.98
CA SER A 51 -1.54 10.56 -15.81
C SER A 51 -2.58 11.51 -16.44
N ASP A 52 -3.77 10.99 -16.74
CA ASP A 52 -4.95 11.56 -17.43
C ASP A 52 -5.63 12.78 -16.76
N GLN A 53 -4.97 13.43 -15.80
CA GLN A 53 -5.53 14.58 -15.09
C GLN A 53 -5.33 15.89 -15.88
N PRO A 54 -6.30 16.82 -15.88
CA PRO A 54 -6.19 18.10 -16.59
C PRO A 54 -5.02 18.94 -16.06
N VAL A 55 -4.37 19.69 -16.97
CA VAL A 55 -3.13 20.46 -16.69
C VAL A 55 -3.29 21.41 -15.50
N LEU A 56 -4.48 22.00 -15.31
CA LEU A 56 -4.78 22.90 -14.20
C LEU A 56 -4.68 22.24 -12.82
N LYS A 57 -5.11 20.98 -12.67
CA LYS A 57 -4.96 20.22 -11.42
C LYS A 57 -3.49 19.91 -11.12
N ARG A 58 -2.68 19.76 -12.16
CA ARG A 58 -1.23 19.52 -12.02
C ARG A 58 -0.52 20.78 -11.55
N LEU A 59 -0.87 21.92 -12.14
CA LEU A 59 -0.35 23.22 -11.75
C LEU A 59 -0.76 23.58 -10.31
N SER A 60 -2.02 23.37 -9.94
CA SER A 60 -2.49 23.61 -8.58
C SER A 60 -1.78 22.71 -7.56
N GLY A 61 -1.55 21.44 -7.89
CA GLY A 61 -0.77 20.52 -7.04
C GLY A 61 0.70 20.92 -6.89
N TRP A 62 1.32 21.48 -7.94
CA TRP A 62 2.68 22.03 -7.87
C TRP A 62 2.72 23.31 -7.03
N LEU A 63 1.82 24.25 -7.28
CA LEU A 63 1.69 25.50 -6.51
C LEU A 63 1.43 25.22 -5.04
N PHE A 64 0.52 24.29 -4.73
CA PHE A 64 0.25 23.85 -3.35
C PHE A 64 1.50 23.25 -2.69
N ARG A 65 2.31 22.50 -3.44
CA ARG A 65 3.57 21.95 -2.94
C ARG A 65 4.57 23.05 -2.62
N GLN A 66 4.68 24.09 -3.45
CA GLN A 66 5.57 25.21 -3.17
C GLN A 66 5.06 26.04 -1.98
N ALA A 67 3.75 26.34 -1.95
CA ALA A 67 3.12 27.11 -0.87
C ALA A 67 3.25 26.44 0.51
N ARG A 68 3.37 25.11 0.58
CA ARG A 68 3.58 24.37 1.84
C ARG A 68 4.88 24.75 2.56
N TRP A 69 5.88 25.27 1.85
CA TRP A 69 7.15 25.67 2.45
C TRP A 69 7.04 26.97 3.25
N LEU A 70 5.94 27.71 3.09
CA LEU A 70 5.68 28.90 3.88
C LEU A 70 5.22 28.51 5.29
N PRO A 71 5.83 29.08 6.35
CA PRO A 71 5.58 28.66 7.73
C PRO A 71 4.12 28.88 8.16
N PHE A 72 3.41 29.85 7.58
CA PHE A 72 1.99 30.07 7.85
C PHE A 72 1.11 28.94 7.31
N VAL A 73 1.40 28.45 6.11
CA VAL A 73 0.65 27.36 5.46
C VAL A 73 0.91 26.05 6.20
N GLU A 74 2.16 25.76 6.55
CA GLU A 74 2.53 24.59 7.36
C GLU A 74 1.82 24.59 8.73
N ARG A 75 1.79 25.73 9.43
CA ARG A 75 1.07 25.87 10.71
C ARG A 75 -0.42 25.58 10.56
N ARG A 76 -1.05 26.06 9.48
CA ARG A 76 -2.47 25.80 9.23
C ARG A 76 -2.75 24.34 8.92
N ILE A 77 -1.92 23.71 8.07
CA ILE A 77 -2.02 22.28 7.76
C ILE A 77 -1.84 21.45 9.03
N SER A 78 -0.82 21.76 9.84
CA SER A 78 -0.55 21.06 11.10
C SER A 78 -1.70 21.19 12.10
N LYS A 79 -2.35 22.37 12.17
CA LYS A 79 -3.53 22.59 12.99
C LYS A 79 -4.71 21.72 12.57
N GLU A 80 -5.00 21.64 11.26
CA GLU A 80 -6.07 20.78 10.75
C GLU A 80 -5.73 19.29 10.96
N LEU A 81 -4.47 18.87 10.73
CA LEU A 81 -4.01 17.51 11.02
C LEU A 81 -4.19 17.16 12.50
N GLN A 82 -3.86 18.06 13.42
CA GLN A 82 -4.05 17.83 14.85
C GLN A 82 -5.53 17.80 15.24
N LYS A 83 -6.37 18.61 14.59
CA LYS A 83 -7.82 18.57 14.77
C LYS A 83 -8.39 17.22 14.28
N THR A 84 -8.00 16.78 13.09
CA THR A 84 -8.39 15.48 12.53
C THR A 84 -7.89 14.34 13.39
N ARG A 85 -6.62 14.38 13.86
CA ARG A 85 -6.07 13.38 14.78
C ARG A 85 -6.92 13.26 16.04
N ARG A 86 -7.26 14.38 16.68
CA ARG A 86 -8.12 14.39 17.87
C ARG A 86 -9.53 13.87 17.56
N GLY A 87 -10.10 14.24 16.42
CA GLY A 87 -11.40 13.71 15.99
C GLY A 87 -11.39 12.20 15.79
N ILE A 88 -10.34 11.67 15.17
CA ILE A 88 -10.12 10.22 15.00
C ILE A 88 -9.97 9.56 16.36
N GLU A 89 -9.08 10.06 17.21
CA GLU A 89 -8.85 9.54 18.56
C GLU A 89 -10.14 9.50 19.39
N GLN A 90 -10.93 10.58 19.34
CA GLN A 90 -12.24 10.63 19.99
C GLN A 90 -13.20 9.59 19.41
N SER A 91 -13.30 9.47 18.09
CA SER A 91 -14.20 8.51 17.45
C SER A 91 -13.82 7.05 17.70
N ILE A 92 -12.52 6.75 17.79
CA ILE A 92 -12.02 5.38 18.05
C ILE A 92 -12.24 5.02 19.53
N HIS A 93 -11.89 5.91 20.45
CA HIS A 93 -11.95 5.65 21.89
C HIS A 93 -13.30 6.02 22.54
N GLN A 94 -14.33 6.35 21.75
CA GLN A 94 -15.63 6.76 22.30
C GLN A 94 -16.30 5.66 23.13
N TYR A 95 -16.04 4.39 22.83
CA TYR A 95 -16.60 3.23 23.53
C TYR A 95 -15.61 2.55 24.49
N ASP A 96 -14.33 2.95 24.43
CA ASP A 96 -13.29 2.49 25.36
C ASP A 96 -13.26 3.41 26.59
N LYS A 97 -13.97 3.01 27.64
CA LYS A 97 -14.14 3.81 28.87
C LYS A 97 -12.88 3.85 29.73
N GLU A 98 -12.07 2.80 29.71
CA GLU A 98 -10.91 2.67 30.58
C GLU A 98 -9.65 3.30 29.96
N LYS A 99 -9.50 3.24 28.63
CA LYS A 99 -8.34 3.75 27.88
C LYS A 99 -6.99 3.23 28.41
N VAL A 100 -7.01 2.04 29.01
CA VAL A 100 -5.81 1.35 29.51
C VAL A 100 -5.31 0.42 28.42
N PHE A 101 -4.09 0.67 27.95
CA PHE A 101 -3.46 -0.11 26.89
C PHE A 101 -2.22 -0.81 27.41
N ILE A 102 -2.05 -2.07 27.03
CA ILE A 102 -0.79 -2.79 27.16
C ILE A 102 0.15 -2.20 26.10
N ARG A 103 1.21 -1.52 26.53
CA ARG A 103 2.15 -0.81 25.65
C ARG A 103 3.46 -1.55 25.45
N GLU A 104 3.74 -2.50 26.32
CA GLU A 104 4.98 -3.27 26.38
C GLU A 104 4.64 -4.73 26.65
N LEU A 105 5.55 -5.62 26.29
CA LEU A 105 5.40 -7.04 26.59
C LEU A 105 5.49 -7.23 28.11
N PRO A 106 4.58 -8.00 28.76
CA PRO A 106 4.67 -8.27 30.19
C PRO A 106 6.00 -8.96 30.56
N ASP A 107 6.55 -8.62 31.73
CA ASP A 107 7.83 -9.18 32.22
C ASP A 107 7.78 -10.69 32.48
N GLY A 108 6.59 -11.24 32.69
CA GLY A 108 6.35 -12.66 32.92
C GLY A 108 5.27 -13.23 32.00
N ALA A 109 5.36 -14.53 31.73
CA ALA A 109 4.31 -15.24 31.01
C ALA A 109 3.01 -15.23 31.84
N LYS A 110 1.90 -14.92 31.17
CA LYS A 110 0.56 -15.00 31.75
C LYS A 110 0.02 -16.42 31.63
N SER A 111 -0.77 -16.85 32.61
CA SER A 111 -1.50 -18.11 32.53
C SER A 111 -2.59 -18.05 31.46
N MET A 112 -3.09 -19.22 31.05
CA MET A 112 -4.19 -19.30 30.10
C MET A 112 -5.45 -18.60 30.65
N GLU A 113 -5.73 -18.81 31.94
CA GLU A 113 -6.85 -18.23 32.67
C GLU A 113 -6.77 -16.71 32.68
N GLU A 114 -5.60 -16.13 32.99
CA GLU A 114 -5.40 -14.68 32.96
C GLU A 114 -5.62 -14.07 31.57
N ILE A 115 -5.25 -14.79 30.50
CA ILE A 115 -5.44 -14.34 29.12
C ILE A 115 -6.92 -14.39 28.75
N LEU A 116 -7.63 -15.45 29.15
CA LEU A 116 -9.06 -15.58 28.91
C LEU A 116 -9.86 -14.54 29.70
N GLU A 117 -9.53 -14.29 30.97
CA GLU A 117 -10.16 -13.22 31.76
C GLU A 117 -9.96 -11.84 31.11
N LEU A 118 -8.77 -11.60 30.53
CA LEU A 118 -8.50 -10.36 29.79
C LEU A 118 -9.34 -10.28 28.50
N ALA A 119 -9.50 -11.40 27.79
CA ALA A 119 -10.35 -11.47 26.60
C ALA A 119 -11.83 -11.23 26.95
N ASP A 120 -12.33 -11.83 28.02
CA ASP A 120 -13.70 -11.63 28.53
C ASP A 120 -13.93 -10.17 28.93
N LYS A 121 -12.93 -9.55 29.58
CA LYS A 121 -12.96 -8.12 29.87
C LYS A 121 -13.09 -7.29 28.60
N TYR A 122 -12.35 -7.60 27.53
CA TYR A 122 -12.47 -6.88 26.25
C TYR A 122 -13.79 -7.14 25.54
N GLU A 123 -14.33 -8.35 25.59
CA GLU A 123 -15.65 -8.65 25.06
C GLU A 123 -16.74 -7.85 25.80
N SER A 124 -16.64 -7.71 27.12
CA SER A 124 -17.56 -6.91 27.94
C SER A 124 -17.57 -5.40 27.60
N MET A 125 -16.56 -4.91 26.87
CA MET A 125 -16.52 -3.53 26.37
C MET A 125 -17.48 -3.31 25.21
N ASN A 126 -18.00 -4.37 24.58
CA ASN A 126 -18.95 -4.24 23.48
C ASN A 126 -20.28 -3.65 24.00
N THR A 127 -20.55 -2.40 23.63
CA THR A 127 -21.76 -1.69 24.07
C THR A 127 -22.97 -1.94 23.17
N PHE A 128 -22.76 -2.53 21.99
CA PHE A 128 -23.81 -2.69 21.01
C PHE A 128 -24.38 -4.10 21.04
N ASP A 129 -25.70 -4.14 20.92
CA ASP A 129 -26.48 -5.35 20.83
C ASP A 129 -26.43 -5.91 19.39
N VAL A 130 -25.32 -6.58 19.10
CA VAL A 130 -25.06 -7.20 17.79
C VAL A 130 -25.94 -8.43 17.59
N ASP A 131 -26.19 -9.19 18.66
CA ASP A 131 -26.92 -10.45 18.59
C ASP A 131 -28.40 -10.26 18.25
N ASN A 132 -29.02 -9.12 18.65
CA ASN A 132 -30.37 -8.75 18.23
C ASN A 132 -30.41 -7.90 16.94
N GLY A 133 -29.33 -7.89 16.14
CA GLY A 133 -29.32 -7.25 14.82
C GLY A 133 -29.41 -5.72 14.85
N ARG A 134 -29.06 -5.06 15.96
CA ARG A 134 -29.15 -3.59 16.09
C ARG A 134 -27.94 -2.85 15.48
N VAL A 135 -27.04 -3.57 14.81
CA VAL A 135 -25.84 -3.03 14.18
C VAL A 135 -25.82 -3.38 12.69
N SER A 136 -25.84 -2.34 11.85
CA SER A 136 -25.80 -2.53 10.39
C SER A 136 -24.39 -2.89 9.91
N GLY A 137 -24.27 -4.00 9.18
CA GLY A 137 -23.06 -4.36 8.43
C GLY A 137 -21.87 -4.86 9.25
N ALA A 138 -22.07 -5.21 10.53
CA ALA A 138 -20.99 -5.69 11.41
C ALA A 138 -20.90 -7.22 11.47
N VAL A 139 -22.03 -7.91 11.68
CA VAL A 139 -22.11 -9.38 11.72
C VAL A 139 -23.18 -9.82 10.72
N TYR A 140 -22.82 -10.75 9.83
CA TYR A 140 -23.63 -11.13 8.67
C TYR A 140 -24.42 -12.43 8.87
N THR A 141 -24.17 -13.15 9.96
CA THR A 141 -24.83 -14.43 10.26
C THR A 141 -25.37 -14.40 11.68
N ASP A 142 -26.47 -15.10 11.91
CA ASP A 142 -26.93 -15.39 13.26
C ASP A 142 -25.82 -16.20 13.97
N ARG A 143 -25.39 -15.78 15.16
CA ARG A 143 -24.35 -16.46 15.96
C ARG A 143 -24.95 -17.72 16.62
N LEU A 144 -25.48 -18.62 15.80
CA LEU A 144 -26.05 -19.89 16.25
C LEU A 144 -24.94 -20.76 16.86
N ASP A 145 -25.22 -21.34 18.02
CA ASP A 145 -24.24 -22.13 18.79
C ASP A 145 -23.65 -23.28 17.96
N ASP A 146 -24.49 -24.02 17.22
CA ASP A 146 -24.06 -25.12 16.35
C ASP A 146 -23.08 -24.65 15.26
N HIS A 147 -23.31 -23.45 14.70
CA HIS A 147 -22.44 -22.89 13.67
C HIS A 147 -21.10 -22.44 14.28
N LEU A 148 -21.13 -21.78 15.44
CA LEU A 148 -19.92 -21.38 16.16
C LEU A 148 -19.08 -22.59 16.59
N GLU A 149 -19.73 -23.65 17.04
CA GLU A 149 -19.08 -24.90 17.41
C GLU A 149 -18.37 -25.53 16.20
N LEU A 150 -19.04 -25.59 15.05
CA LEU A 150 -18.45 -26.07 13.80
C LEU A 150 -17.22 -25.25 13.40
N LEU A 151 -17.33 -23.92 13.39
CA LEU A 151 -16.23 -23.02 13.04
C LEU A 151 -15.03 -23.21 13.98
N THR A 152 -15.28 -23.31 15.29
CA THR A 152 -14.23 -23.51 16.30
C THR A 152 -13.52 -24.86 16.11
N LYS A 153 -14.28 -25.93 15.87
CA LYS A 153 -13.71 -27.27 15.59
C LYS A 153 -12.87 -27.30 14.32
N VAL A 154 -13.32 -26.63 13.26
CA VAL A 154 -12.57 -26.52 12.00
C VAL A 154 -11.30 -25.68 12.19
N PHE A 155 -11.40 -24.52 12.85
CA PHE A 155 -10.25 -23.67 13.14
C PHE A 155 -9.19 -24.42 13.94
N ASN A 156 -9.58 -25.13 15.00
CA ASN A 156 -8.66 -25.92 15.80
C ASN A 156 -7.88 -26.95 14.95
N LYS A 157 -8.57 -27.65 14.03
CA LYS A 157 -7.94 -28.63 13.12
C LYS A 157 -6.91 -28.01 12.16
N TYR A 158 -7.12 -26.77 11.74
CA TYR A 158 -6.32 -26.10 10.70
C TYR A 158 -5.50 -24.90 11.21
N ALA A 159 -5.42 -24.69 12.52
CA ALA A 159 -4.78 -23.52 13.14
C ALA A 159 -3.30 -23.36 12.74
N TYR A 160 -2.62 -24.47 12.46
CA TYR A 160 -1.21 -24.51 12.02
C TYR A 160 -1.05 -24.76 10.52
N SER A 161 -2.14 -24.76 9.75
CA SER A 161 -2.05 -24.93 8.30
C SER A 161 -1.58 -23.63 7.64
N ASN A 162 -0.70 -23.76 6.65
CA ASN A 162 -0.14 -22.63 5.92
C ASN A 162 -0.25 -22.87 4.40
N PRO A 163 -1.12 -22.15 3.67
CA PRO A 163 -1.29 -22.31 2.23
C PRO A 163 -0.02 -22.09 1.38
N LEU A 164 1.02 -21.45 1.93
CA LEU A 164 2.33 -21.32 1.26
C LEU A 164 3.05 -22.65 1.05
N HIS A 165 2.67 -23.70 1.79
CA HIS A 165 3.25 -25.04 1.69
C HIS A 165 2.18 -26.07 1.25
N PRO A 166 1.75 -26.03 -0.02
CA PRO A 166 0.67 -26.88 -0.54
C PRO A 166 1.01 -28.39 -0.56
N ASP A 167 2.30 -28.71 -0.53
CA ASP A 167 2.86 -30.05 -0.40
C ASP A 167 2.70 -30.60 1.03
N VAL A 168 2.89 -29.74 2.04
CA VAL A 168 2.72 -30.10 3.45
C VAL A 168 1.24 -30.11 3.85
N PHE A 169 0.43 -29.19 3.30
CA PHE A 169 -0.99 -29.03 3.64
C PHE A 169 -1.92 -29.25 2.43
N PRO A 170 -1.94 -30.47 1.84
CA PRO A 170 -2.72 -30.73 0.63
C PRO A 170 -4.24 -30.61 0.85
N GLY A 171 -4.72 -30.82 2.08
CA GLY A 171 -6.12 -30.65 2.46
C GLY A 171 -6.57 -29.19 2.39
N CYS A 172 -5.75 -28.25 2.87
CA CYS A 172 -6.04 -26.81 2.79
C CYS A 172 -6.09 -26.35 1.33
N ARG A 173 -5.08 -26.72 0.52
CA ARG A 173 -5.05 -26.46 -0.93
C ARG A 173 -6.30 -27.01 -1.64
N LYS A 174 -6.76 -28.20 -1.27
CA LYS A 174 -7.97 -28.82 -1.84
C LYS A 174 -9.22 -28.00 -1.49
N MET A 175 -9.41 -27.66 -0.21
CA MET A 175 -10.56 -26.85 0.23
C MET A 175 -10.59 -25.49 -0.48
N GLU A 176 -9.46 -24.81 -0.62
CA GLU A 176 -9.39 -23.54 -1.37
C GLU A 176 -9.85 -23.71 -2.83
N ALA A 177 -9.39 -24.76 -3.51
CA ALA A 177 -9.79 -25.04 -4.90
C ALA A 177 -11.29 -25.36 -5.03
N GLU A 178 -11.85 -26.10 -4.08
CA GLU A 178 -13.27 -26.43 -4.03
C GLU A 178 -14.13 -25.18 -3.78
N VAL A 179 -13.73 -24.31 -2.85
CA VAL A 179 -14.42 -23.02 -2.61
C VAL A 179 -14.41 -22.15 -3.86
N ILE A 180 -13.26 -22.01 -4.53
CA ILE A 180 -13.16 -21.25 -5.79
C ILE A 180 -14.12 -21.81 -6.84
N ARG A 181 -14.20 -23.13 -6.98
CA ARG A 181 -15.09 -23.77 -7.96
C ARG A 181 -16.57 -23.59 -7.58
N MET A 182 -16.94 -23.73 -6.31
CA MET A 182 -18.31 -23.48 -5.85
C MET A 182 -18.76 -22.06 -6.15
N VAL A 183 -17.91 -21.06 -5.83
CA VAL A 183 -18.19 -19.65 -6.11
C VAL A 183 -18.23 -19.39 -7.62
N SER A 184 -17.29 -19.94 -8.39
CA SER A 184 -17.31 -19.78 -9.86
C SER A 184 -18.60 -20.32 -10.48
N ASN A 185 -19.06 -21.50 -10.03
CA ASN A 185 -20.31 -22.09 -10.48
C ASN A 185 -21.53 -21.24 -10.06
N LEU A 186 -21.51 -20.65 -8.86
CA LEU A 186 -22.55 -19.71 -8.40
C LEU A 186 -22.69 -18.49 -9.34
N TYR A 187 -21.59 -18.04 -9.93
CA TYR A 187 -21.57 -16.96 -10.94
C TYR A 187 -21.64 -17.46 -12.39
N HIS A 188 -22.01 -18.73 -12.62
CA HIS A 188 -22.12 -19.34 -13.95
C HIS A 188 -20.81 -19.33 -14.76
N GLY A 189 -19.67 -19.44 -14.11
CA GLY A 189 -18.37 -19.56 -14.76
C GLY A 189 -18.22 -20.87 -15.55
N GLY A 190 -17.67 -20.79 -16.77
CA GLY A 190 -17.39 -21.97 -17.61
C GLY A 190 -16.22 -22.82 -17.12
N SER A 191 -15.81 -23.84 -17.88
CA SER A 191 -14.65 -24.70 -17.53
C SER A 191 -13.36 -23.89 -17.32
N GLU A 192 -13.17 -22.87 -18.16
CA GLU A 192 -12.00 -21.99 -18.17
C GLU A 192 -12.00 -20.95 -17.04
N SER A 193 -13.07 -20.90 -16.24
CA SER A 193 -13.13 -20.00 -15.09
C SER A 193 -12.10 -20.41 -14.03
N CYS A 194 -11.42 -19.41 -13.48
CA CYS A 194 -10.41 -19.57 -12.44
C CYS A 194 -10.56 -18.45 -11.41
N GLY A 195 -9.91 -18.62 -10.26
CA GLY A 195 -9.95 -17.66 -9.16
C GLY A 195 -8.90 -17.98 -8.11
N THR A 196 -8.87 -17.15 -7.07
CA THR A 196 -8.01 -17.33 -5.90
C THR A 196 -8.76 -16.82 -4.67
N VAL A 197 -8.55 -17.46 -3.51
CA VAL A 197 -9.03 -16.92 -2.23
C VAL A 197 -8.14 -15.74 -1.84
N GLN A 198 -8.74 -14.65 -1.34
CA GLN A 198 -8.02 -13.44 -0.95
C GLN A 198 -8.65 -12.79 0.28
N LEU A 199 -7.85 -12.01 1.01
CA LEU A 199 -8.35 -11.18 2.10
C LEU A 199 -9.12 -9.96 1.53
N PRO A 200 -10.31 -9.67 2.06
CA PRO A 200 -11.33 -8.86 1.36
C PRO A 200 -10.95 -7.40 1.12
N PHE A 201 -10.09 -6.78 1.95
CA PHE A 201 -9.96 -5.32 1.94
C PHE A 201 -8.92 -4.77 0.94
N PHE A 202 -7.81 -5.48 0.68
CA PHE A 202 -6.75 -4.96 -0.20
C PHE A 202 -6.72 -5.61 -1.58
N ALA A 203 -7.21 -6.84 -1.74
CA ALA A 203 -6.94 -7.61 -2.94
C ALA A 203 -7.98 -7.40 -4.06
N THR A 204 -9.25 -7.21 -3.71
CA THR A 204 -10.36 -7.12 -4.69
C THR A 204 -10.27 -5.91 -5.61
N VAL A 205 -9.75 -4.77 -5.13
CA VAL A 205 -9.63 -3.54 -5.94
C VAL A 205 -8.29 -3.46 -6.66
N LEU A 206 -7.20 -3.91 -6.02
CA LEU A 206 -5.85 -3.72 -6.55
C LEU A 206 -5.43 -4.84 -7.50
N THR A 207 -5.83 -6.10 -7.28
CA THR A 207 -5.35 -7.21 -8.11
C THR A 207 -5.90 -7.17 -9.54
N PRO A 208 -7.20 -6.93 -9.80
CA PRO A 208 -7.69 -6.83 -11.17
C PRO A 208 -7.05 -5.64 -11.91
N SER A 209 -6.89 -4.50 -11.23
CA SER A 209 -6.23 -3.32 -11.79
C SER A 209 -4.76 -3.59 -12.12
N SER A 210 -4.04 -4.31 -11.26
CA SER A 210 -2.62 -4.62 -11.47
C SER A 210 -2.40 -5.66 -12.58
N ASP A 211 -3.30 -6.63 -12.72
CA ASP A 211 -3.24 -7.65 -13.76
C ASP A 211 -3.62 -7.07 -15.12
N ASP A 212 -4.62 -6.20 -15.16
CA ASP A 212 -5.01 -5.49 -16.36
C ASP A 212 -3.90 -4.52 -16.79
N GLN A 213 -3.33 -3.73 -15.88
CA GLN A 213 -2.15 -2.89 -16.17
C GLN A 213 -0.94 -3.70 -16.64
N ARG A 214 -0.73 -4.91 -16.09
CA ARG A 214 0.32 -5.82 -16.58
C ARG A 214 0.01 -6.32 -17.99
N ARG A 215 -1.22 -6.73 -18.27
CA ARG A 215 -1.65 -7.14 -19.62
C ARG A 215 -1.48 -6.01 -20.63
N TYR A 216 -1.91 -4.78 -20.30
CA TYR A 216 -1.68 -3.60 -21.13
C TYR A 216 -0.19 -3.34 -21.38
N ARG A 217 0.66 -3.47 -20.36
CA ARG A 217 2.11 -3.26 -20.50
C ARG A 217 2.76 -4.35 -21.37
N VAL A 218 2.36 -5.61 -21.23
CA VAL A 218 2.85 -6.73 -22.06
C VAL A 218 2.34 -6.59 -23.50
N HIS A 219 1.09 -6.18 -23.70
CA HIS A 219 0.52 -6.00 -25.02
C HIS A 219 1.18 -4.83 -25.78
N ASN A 220 1.49 -3.73 -25.11
CA ASN A 220 2.19 -2.57 -25.70
C ASN A 220 3.72 -2.77 -25.81
N ALA A 221 4.29 -3.78 -25.15
CA ALA A 221 5.70 -4.15 -25.29
C ALA A 221 5.96 -5.11 -26.46
N ARG A 222 4.91 -5.66 -27.10
CA ARG A 222 5.07 -6.39 -28.37
C ARG A 222 5.28 -5.36 -29.49
N LEU A 223 6.54 -5.10 -29.83
CA LEU A 223 6.88 -4.47 -31.12
C LEU A 223 6.23 -5.29 -32.26
N PRO A 224 5.73 -4.64 -33.32
CA PRO A 224 5.19 -5.36 -34.47
C PRO A 224 6.29 -6.29 -34.98
N ARG A 225 5.99 -7.59 -35.11
CA ARG A 225 6.86 -8.50 -35.83
C ARG A 225 6.97 -7.94 -37.25
N LEU A 226 8.18 -7.49 -37.62
CA LEU A 226 8.48 -7.13 -38.99
C LEU A 226 8.21 -8.36 -39.88
N PRO A 227 7.70 -8.15 -41.11
CA PRO A 227 7.31 -9.21 -42.03
C PRO A 227 8.47 -10.15 -42.37
#